data_AF-A0A4Q5UAZ1-F1
#
_entry.id   AF-A0A4Q5UAZ1-F1
#
_cell.length_a   1.000
_cell.length_b   1.000
_cell.length_c   1.000
_cell.angle_alpha   90.00
_cell.angle_beta   90.00
_cell.angle_gamma   90.00
#
_symmetry.space_group_name_H-M   'P 1'
#
loop_
_entity.id
_entity.type
_entity.pdbx_description
1 polymer ?
#
loop_
_entity_poly.entity_id
_entity_poly.type
_entity_poly.pdbx_seq_one_letter_code
_entity_poly.pdbx_strand_id
1 'polypeptide(L)' 'MKEWTEGIHYYYNAQGMVVLTEAFHLQRGYCCGNGCLHCPYNYVNVPEPKRSALLSGRRDLPGNNHPE' A
#
# COMPACT_ATOMS: atom_id res chain seq x y z
N MET A 1 -23.49 2.65 -4.66
CA MET A 1 -22.73 3.03 -3.45
C MET A 1 -21.77 1.88 -3.20
N LYS A 2 -20.45 2.10 -3.27
CA LYS A 2 -19.48 1.00 -3.16
C LYS A 2 -19.12 0.88 -1.67
N GLU A 3 -19.64 -0.14 -1.01
CA GLU A 3 -19.41 -0.39 0.42
C GLU A 3 -17.99 -0.90 0.65
N TRP A 4 -17.37 -0.48 1.77
CA TRP A 4 -16.09 -1.00 2.22
C TRP A 4 -16.33 -1.96 3.38
N THR A 5 -15.86 -3.19 3.21
CA THR A 5 -15.95 -4.25 4.22
C THR A 5 -14.66 -4.30 5.05
N GLU A 6 -14.80 -4.29 6.38
CA GLU A 6 -13.71 -4.57 7.32
C GLU A 6 -13.12 -5.96 7.08
N GLY A 7 -11.80 -6.10 7.20
CA GLY A 7 -11.05 -7.31 6.88
C GLY A 7 -10.74 -7.47 5.39
N ILE A 8 -11.50 -6.84 4.49
CA ILE A 8 -11.24 -6.85 3.04
C ILE A 8 -10.59 -5.55 2.59
N HIS A 9 -11.24 -4.42 2.84
CA HIS A 9 -10.83 -3.10 2.35
C HIS A 9 -9.99 -2.34 3.38
N TYR A 10 -10.23 -2.59 4.65
CA TYR A 10 -9.48 -1.98 5.74
C TYR A 10 -9.49 -2.88 6.96
N TYR A 11 -8.55 -2.66 7.88
CA TYR A 11 -8.55 -3.26 9.22
C TYR A 11 -8.02 -2.26 10.24
N TYR A 12 -8.32 -2.49 11.52
CA TYR A 12 -7.73 -1.72 12.61
C TYR A 12 -6.44 -2.38 13.07
N ASN A 13 -5.36 -1.60 13.13
CA ASN A 13 -4.11 -2.10 13.72
C ASN A 13 -4.17 -2.08 15.26
N ALA A 14 -3.14 -2.60 15.91
CA ALA A 14 -3.05 -2.64 17.38
C ALA A 14 -3.11 -1.25 18.06
N GLN A 15 -2.87 -0.17 17.31
CA GLN A 15 -2.98 1.22 17.78
C GLN A 15 -4.38 1.82 17.53
N GLY A 16 -5.34 1.03 17.05
CA GLY A 16 -6.69 1.50 16.70
C GLY A 16 -6.74 2.36 15.44
N MET A 17 -5.68 2.37 14.62
CA MET A 17 -5.64 3.12 13.36
C MET A 17 -6.17 2.28 12.22
N VAL A 18 -6.91 2.91 11.30
CA VAL A 18 -7.40 2.28 10.08
C VAL A 18 -6.25 2.09 9.10
N VAL A 19 -5.99 0.85 8.72
CA VAL A 19 -5.05 0.48 7.67
C VAL A 19 -5.83 0.03 6.45
N LEU A 20 -5.63 0.72 5.33
CA LEU A 20 -6.25 0.40 4.05
C LEU A 20 -5.48 -0.72 3.37
N THR A 21 -6.20 -1.70 2.85
CA THR A 21 -5.62 -2.85 2.15
C THR A 21 -5.43 -2.57 0.67
N GLU A 22 -4.79 -3.50 -0.03
CA GLU A 22 -4.68 -3.46 -1.48
C GLU A 22 -6.06 -3.43 -2.17
N ALA A 23 -7.02 -4.22 -1.69
CA ALA A 23 -8.36 -4.31 -2.28
C ALA A 23 -9.08 -2.96 -2.30
N PHE A 24 -8.92 -2.17 -1.24
CA PHE A 24 -9.40 -0.79 -1.21
C PHE A 24 -8.76 0.07 -2.29
N HIS A 25 -7.45 -0.01 -2.45
CA HIS A 25 -6.73 0.78 -3.43
C HIS A 25 -7.06 0.37 -4.86
N LEU A 26 -7.30 -0.93 -5.11
CA LEU A 26 -7.82 -1.45 -6.38
C LEU A 26 -9.24 -0.95 -6.64
N GLN A 27 -10.13 -1.01 -5.64
CA GLN A 27 -11.49 -0.48 -5.74
C GLN A 27 -11.51 1.03 -6.05
N ARG A 28 -10.53 1.78 -5.53
CA ARG A 28 -10.36 3.20 -5.82
C ARG A 28 -9.88 3.48 -7.25
N GLY A 29 -9.16 2.54 -7.85
CA GLY A 29 -8.79 2.58 -9.27
C GLY A 29 -7.62 3.49 -9.65
N TYR A 30 -6.93 4.14 -8.70
CA TYR A 30 -5.76 4.97 -9.00
C TYR A 30 -4.81 5.14 -7.80
N CYS A 31 -3.52 5.43 -8.06
CA CYS A 31 -2.52 5.75 -7.03
C CYS A 31 -2.67 7.20 -6.51
N CYS A 32 -2.66 7.43 -5.19
CA CYS A 32 -2.85 8.78 -4.61
C CYS A 32 -1.57 9.59 -4.47
N GLY A 33 -0.40 8.97 -4.62
CA GLY A 33 0.86 9.63 -4.30
C GLY A 33 1.17 9.76 -2.80
N ASN A 34 0.38 9.14 -1.91
CA ASN A 34 0.63 9.23 -0.45
C ASN A 34 1.70 8.25 0.06
N GLY A 35 2.03 7.21 -0.71
CA GLY A 35 2.98 6.17 -0.27
C GLY A 35 2.35 5.18 0.72
N CYS A 36 1.16 4.67 0.43
CA CYS A 36 0.42 3.74 1.29
C CYS A 36 1.11 2.37 1.38
N LEU A 37 1.05 1.73 2.55
CA LEU A 37 1.72 0.44 2.82
C LEU A 37 1.38 -0.65 1.80
N HIS A 38 0.09 -0.79 1.44
CA HIS A 38 -0.41 -1.82 0.52
C HIS A 38 -0.70 -1.27 -0.88
N CYS A 39 0.17 -0.41 -1.41
CA CYS A 39 -0.07 0.21 -2.72
C CYS A 39 0.10 -0.78 -3.89
N PRO A 40 -0.96 -1.16 -4.63
CA PRO A 40 -0.84 -2.08 -5.78
C PRO A 40 -0.17 -1.43 -7.01
N TYR A 41 -0.03 -0.10 -7.02
CA TYR A 41 0.40 0.67 -8.19
C TYR A 41 1.89 1.03 -8.18
N ASN A 42 2.72 0.33 -7.40
CA ASN A 42 4.16 0.58 -7.29
C ASN A 42 4.51 2.07 -7.11
N TYR A 43 3.69 2.76 -6.31
CA TYR A 43 3.86 4.16 -5.97
C TYR A 43 3.99 5.12 -7.17
N VAL A 44 3.37 4.79 -8.32
CA VAL A 44 3.53 5.55 -9.59
C VAL A 44 3.30 7.06 -9.48
N ASN A 45 2.38 7.50 -8.61
CA ASN A 45 2.08 8.93 -8.40
C ASN A 45 2.81 9.54 -7.19
N VAL A 46 3.71 8.81 -6.53
CA VAL A 46 4.53 9.36 -5.45
C VAL A 46 5.76 10.04 -6.09
N PRO A 47 6.06 11.31 -5.76
CA PRO A 47 7.22 12.00 -6.31
C PRO A 47 8.54 11.43 -5.80
N GLU A 48 9.59 11.58 -6.60
CA GLU A 48 10.96 11.30 -6.19
C GLU A 48 11.45 12.33 -5.16
N PRO A 49 12.34 11.95 -4.22
CA PRO A 49 12.98 10.62 -4.06
C PRO A 49 12.14 9.63 -3.24
N LYS A 50 10.94 10.02 -2.79
CA LYS A 50 10.12 9.23 -1.87
C LYS A 50 9.66 7.92 -2.50
N ARG A 51 9.31 7.90 -3.79
CA ARG A 51 8.92 6.68 -4.49
C ARG A 51 10.05 5.65 -4.50
N SER A 52 11.26 6.03 -4.89
CA SER A 52 12.43 5.13 -4.82
C SER A 52 12.66 4.57 -3.42
N ALA A 53 12.59 5.40 -2.38
CA ALA A 53 12.74 4.94 -0.99
C ALA A 53 11.65 3.94 -0.55
N LEU A 54 10.41 4.13 -1.00
CA LEU A 54 9.30 3.22 -0.70
C LEU A 54 9.42 1.90 -1.47
N LEU A 55 9.95 1.92 -2.70
CA LEU A 55 10.20 0.71 -3.49
C LEU A 55 11.34 -0.12 -2.89
N SER A 56 12.39 0.52 -2.39
CA SER A 56 13.53 -0.20 -1.77
C SER A 56 13.17 -0.86 -0.44
N GLY A 57 12.26 -0.26 0.34
CA GLY A 57 11.83 -0.80 1.65
C GLY A 57 10.75 -1.89 1.57
N ARG A 58 10.30 -2.26 0.36
CA ARG A 58 9.20 -3.16 0.14
C ARG A 58 9.67 -4.63 0.16
N ARG A 59 9.11 -5.45 1.06
CA ARG A 59 9.50 -6.85 1.28
C ARG A 59 8.87 -7.85 0.29
N ASP A 60 7.91 -7.42 -0.52
CA ASP A 60 7.14 -8.28 -1.44
C ASP A 60 7.66 -8.34 -2.89
N LEU A 61 8.85 -7.81 -3.18
CA LEU A 61 9.44 -7.94 -4.52
C LEU A 61 10.01 -9.36 -4.72
N PRO A 62 9.51 -10.16 -5.69
CA PRO A 62 10.16 -11.39 -6.09
C PRO A 62 11.48 -11.04 -6.78
N GLY A 63 12.58 -11.05 -6.02
CA GLY A 63 13.92 -10.76 -6.56
C GLY A 63 14.95 -10.24 -5.56
N ASN A 64 14.57 -9.86 -4.34
CA ASN A 64 15.54 -9.39 -3.35
C ASN A 64 15.75 -10.44 -2.25
N ASN A 65 16.79 -11.26 -2.43
CA ASN A 65 17.40 -12.02 -1.34
C ASN A 65 17.94 -11.01 -0.31
N HIS A 66 17.23 -10.81 0.80
CA HIS A 66 17.79 -10.15 1.98
C HIS A 66 17.97 -11.23 3.04
N PRO A 67 19.22 -11.62 3.39
CA PRO A 67 19.45 -12.45 4.56
C PRO A 67 19.12 -11.62 5.81
N GLU A 68 18.60 -12.32 6.80
CA GLU A 68 18.21 -11.81 8.12
C GLU A 68 19.34 -11.08 8.86
#